data_AF-A0A7X9HPJ7-F1
#
_entry.id   AF-A0A7X9HPJ7-F1
#
_cell.length_a   1.000
_cell.length_b   1.000
_cell.length_c   1.000
_cell.angle_alpha   90.00
_cell.angle_beta   90.00
_cell.angle_gamma   90.00
#
_symmetry.space_group_name_H-M   'P 1'
#
loop_
_entity.id
_entity.type
_entity.pdbx_description
1 polymer ?
#
loop_
_entity_poly.entity_id
_entity_poly.type
_entity_poly.pdbx_seq_one_letter_code
_entity_poly.pdbx_strand_id
1 'polypeptide(L)' 'MSYRVTKSAKLMKLKKQTILELGKILKEEFNLTLGGKELEKFAYCLVGYFDLLLKIQSREEVQK' A
#
# COMPACT_ATOMS: atom_id res chain seq x y z
N MET A 1 -17.06 -1.41 -13.10
CA MET A 1 -16.79 -2.26 -11.92
C MET A 1 -16.43 -1.36 -10.75
N SER A 2 -17.32 -1.22 -9.78
CA SER A 2 -17.12 -0.36 -8.61
C SER A 2 -16.63 -1.22 -7.45
N TYR A 3 -15.34 -1.13 -7.12
CA TYR A 3 -14.76 -1.88 -6.01
C TYR A 3 -15.20 -1.23 -4.70
N ARG A 4 -16.15 -1.88 -4.01
CA ARG A 4 -16.47 -1.58 -2.61
C ARG A 4 -15.24 -1.91 -1.78
N VAL A 5 -14.52 -0.88 -1.34
CA VAL A 5 -13.45 -1.00 -0.36
C VAL A 5 -14.08 -1.56 0.92
N THR A 6 -13.78 -2.82 1.21
CA THR A 6 -14.29 -3.51 2.39
C THR A 6 -13.79 -2.84 3.66
N LYS A 7 -14.71 -2.78 4.60
CA LYS A 7 -14.67 -2.09 5.88
C LYS A 7 -13.50 -2.59 6.75
N SER A 8 -12.63 -1.66 7.12
CA SER A 8 -11.91 -1.62 8.40
C SER A 8 -10.88 -2.73 8.69
N ALA A 9 -9.82 -2.80 7.89
CA ALA A 9 -8.51 -2.95 8.53
C ALA A 9 -8.26 -1.65 9.31
N LYS A 10 -7.86 -1.75 10.58
CA LYS A 10 -7.36 -0.59 11.34
C LYS A 10 -6.16 -0.06 10.55
N LEU A 11 -6.40 0.88 9.62
CA LEU A 11 -5.43 1.37 8.67
C LEU A 11 -4.23 1.82 9.49
N MET A 12 -3.13 1.06 9.38
CA MET A 12 -1.87 1.41 10.00
C MET A 12 -1.58 2.83 9.51
N LYS A 13 -1.68 3.82 10.40
CA LYS A 13 -1.49 5.22 10.00
C LYS A 13 -0.04 5.35 9.58
N LEU A 14 0.20 5.43 8.28
CA LEU A 14 1.52 5.67 7.74
C LEU A 14 2.01 7.02 8.27
N LYS A 15 3.22 7.05 8.82
CA LYS A 15 3.84 8.31 9.21
C LYS A 15 4.04 9.14 7.95
N LYS A 16 3.73 10.43 8.03
CA LYS A 16 3.90 11.37 6.90
C LYS A 16 5.32 11.32 6.31
N GLN A 17 6.33 11.14 7.16
CA GLN A 17 7.72 11.00 6.74
C GLN A 17 7.94 9.77 5.83
N THR A 18 7.31 8.63 6.13
CA THR A 18 7.38 7.42 5.30
C THR A 18 6.78 7.64 3.91
N ILE A 19 5.67 8.38 3.84
CA ILE A 19 5.02 8.71 2.56
C ILE A 19 5.91 9.62 1.71
N LEU A 20 6.59 10.59 2.33
CA LEU A 20 7.53 11.47 1.63
C LEU A 20 8.78 10.72 1.14
N GLU A 21 9.34 9.84 1.95
CA GLU A 21 10.46 8.98 1.55
C GLU A 21 10.06 8.06 0.39
N LEU A 22 8.87 7.46 0.43
CA LEU A 22 8.33 6.70 -0.70
C LEU A 22 8.29 7.54 -1.99
N GLY A 23 7.87 8.81 -1.89
CA GLY A 23 7.85 9.72 -3.03
C GLY A 23 9.24 9.99 -3.61
N LYS A 24 10.29 10.05 -2.78
CA LYS A 24 11.68 10.19 -3.23
C LYS A 24 12.14 8.93 -3.97
N ILE A 25 11.90 7.75 -3.40
CA ILE A 25 12.25 6.47 -4.03
C ILE A 25 11.57 6.33 -5.39
N LEU A 26 10.28 6.66 -5.49
CA LEU A 26 9.54 6.64 -6.75
C LEU A 26 10.16 7.55 -7.82
N LYS A 27 10.63 8.72 -7.40
CA LYS A 27 11.31 9.64 -8.31
C LYS A 27 12.68 9.13 -8.73
N GLU A 28 13.47 8.61 -7.80
CA GLU A 28 14.84 8.18 -8.04
C GLU A 28 14.91 6.88 -8.85
N GLU A 29 14.10 5.89 -8.53
CA GLU A 29 14.17 4.56 -9.14
C GLU A 29 13.25 4.41 -10.35
N PHE A 30 12.12 5.13 -10.38
CA PHE A 30 11.08 4.95 -11.39
C PHE A 30 10.81 6.22 -12.22
N ASN A 31 11.53 7.31 -11.96
CA ASN A 31 11.30 8.63 -12.55
C ASN A 31 9.83 9.09 -12.46
N LEU A 32 9.12 8.64 -11.41
CA LEU A 32 7.70 8.84 -11.21
C LEU A 32 7.50 9.89 -10.11
N THR A 33 6.79 10.97 -10.45
CA THR A 33 6.42 12.01 -9.46
C THR A 33 4.92 11.97 -9.23
N LEU A 34 4.50 11.72 -7.98
CA LEU A 34 3.10 11.74 -7.58
C LEU A 34 2.80 12.97 -6.74
N GLY A 35 1.64 13.60 -6.98
CA GLY A 35 1.16 14.70 -6.13
C GLY A 35 0.80 14.21 -4.72
N GLY A 36 0.82 15.09 -3.71
CA GLY A 36 0.70 14.68 -2.30
C GLY A 36 -0.50 13.76 -1.99
N LYS A 37 -1.69 14.04 -2.52
CA LYS A 37 -2.87 13.17 -2.34
C LYS A 37 -2.76 11.83 -3.08
N GLU A 38 -2.14 11.83 -4.26
CA GLU A 38 -1.93 10.61 -5.05
C GLU A 38 -0.87 9.72 -4.41
N LEU A 39 0.21 10.33 -3.90
CA LEU A 39 1.27 9.65 -3.18
C LEU A 39 0.75 8.99 -1.89
N GLU A 40 -0.10 9.70 -1.13
CA GLU A 40 -0.78 9.12 0.04
C GLU A 40 -1.64 7.91 -0.36
N LYS A 41 -2.48 8.06 -1.39
CA LYS A 41 -3.33 6.97 -1.88
C LYS A 41 -2.49 5.77 -2.34
N PHE A 42 -1.41 6.03 -3.08
CA PHE A 42 -0.49 5.01 -3.56
C PHE A 42 0.17 4.25 -2.41
N ALA A 43 0.65 4.97 -1.38
CA ALA A 43 1.24 4.36 -0.19
C ALA A 43 0.25 3.42 0.53
N TYR A 44 -1.01 3.85 0.69
CA TYR A 44 -2.05 3.00 1.29
C TYR A 44 -2.41 1.79 0.42
N CYS A 45 -2.45 1.95 -0.91
CA CYS A 45 -2.65 0.83 -1.83
C CYS A 45 -1.53 -0.21 -1.72
N LEU A 46 -0.27 0.23 -1.62
CA LEU A 46 0.89 -0.66 -1.43
C LEU A 46 0.78 -1.47 -0.14
N VAL A 47 0.47 -0.82 0.99
CA VAL A 47 0.26 -1.53 2.26
C VAL A 47 -0.86 -2.57 2.13
N GLY A 48 -1.97 -2.21 1.49
CA GLY A 48 -3.07 -3.14 1.23
C GLY A 48 -2.64 -4.31 0.34
N TYR A 49 -1.83 -4.06 -0.68
CA TYR A 49 -1.31 -5.10 -1.57
C TYR A 49 -0.44 -6.11 -0.80
N PHE A 50 0.51 -5.64 0.02
CA PHE A 50 1.34 -6.53 0.84
C PHE A 50 0.52 -7.32 1.88
N ASP A 51 -0.47 -6.70 2.52
CA ASP A 51 -1.39 -7.40 3.44
C ASP A 51 -2.16 -8.53 2.73
N LEU A 52 -2.61 -8.30 1.49
CA LEU A 52 -3.27 -9.33 0.69
C LEU A 52 -2.31 -10.47 0.33
N LEU A 53 -1.07 -10.18 -0.08
CA LEU A 53 -0.06 -11.20 -0.36
C LEU A 53 0.24 -12.06 0.85
N LEU A 54 0.41 -11.45 2.03
CA LEU A 54 0.63 -12.18 3.28
C LEU A 54 -0.54 -13.10 3.60
N LYS A 55 -1.78 -12.62 3.44
CA LYS A 55 -2.98 -13.44 3.66
C LYS A 55 -3.10 -14.61 2.68
N ILE A 56 -2.64 -14.44 1.44
CA ILE A 56 -2.60 -15.54 0.46
C ILE A 56 -1.61 -16.61 0.94
N GLN A 57 -0.37 -16.21 1.26
CA GLN A 57 0.65 -17.14 1.75
C GLN A 57 0.22 -17.89 3.02
N SER A 58 -0.33 -17.19 4.00
CA SER A 58 -0.81 -17.84 5.23
C SER A 58 -1.95 -18.83 4.99
N ARG A 59 -2.76 -18.64 3.94
CA ARG A 59 -3.81 -19.63 3.58
C ARG A 59 -3.23 -20.86 2.90
N GLU A 60 -2.18 -20.68 2.10
CA GLU A 60 -1.47 -21.80 1.48
C GLU A 60 -0.72 -22.64 2.52
N GLU A 61 -0.15 -22.02 3.57
CA GLU A 61 0.51 -22.73 4.67
C GLU A 61 -0.46 -23.53 5.55
N VAL A 62 -1.71 -23.07 5.72
CA VAL A 62 -2.75 -23.80 6.49
C VAL A 62 -3.32 -25.00 5.73
N GLN A 63 -3.08 -25.10 4.42
CA GLN A 63 -3.56 -26.22 3.59
C GLN A 63 -2.50 -27.31 3.34
N LYS A 64 -1.31 -27.19 3.92
CA LYS A 64 -0.28 -28.24 3.96
C LYS A 64 -0.22 -28.90 5.33
#